data_AF-A0A284VUB3-F1
#
_entry.id   AF-A0A284VUB3-F1
#
_cell.length_a   1.000
_cell.length_b   1.000
_cell.length_c   1.000
_cell.angle_alpha   90.00
_cell.angle_beta   90.00
_cell.angle_gamma   90.00
#
_symmetry.space_group_name_H-M   'P 1'
#
loop_
_entity.id
_entity.type
_entity.pdbx_description
1 polymer ?
#
loop_
_entity_poly.entity_id
_entity_poly.type
_entity_poly.pdbx_seq_one_letter_code
_entity_poly.pdbx_strand_id
1 'polypeptide(L)'
;MDMWKALALVMICLLAVAVGLRFTYTEAHAFQLSEEQKIFAINAAKDELRDEMGNSDYNITVQNRGRILPAAGGDKKVVRVVLTRENITLTALVDMDTGDVVEKSRMESSGWMAEYHHENQKRWGHQRLLGR
;
A
#
# COMPACT_ATOMS: atom_id res chain seq x y z
N MET A 1 12.30 -36.64 31.36
CA MET A 1 12.48 -35.79 30.16
C MET A 1 13.02 -34.47 30.63
N ASP A 2 14.22 -34.07 30.23
CA ASP A 2 14.91 -32.92 30.82
C ASP A 2 14.10 -31.64 30.65
N MET A 3 13.94 -30.86 31.72
CA MET A 3 13.14 -29.62 31.75
C MET A 3 13.49 -28.66 30.60
N TRP A 4 14.76 -28.62 30.21
CA TRP A 4 15.27 -27.86 29.08
C TRP A 4 14.74 -28.33 27.71
N LYS A 5 14.58 -29.65 27.52
CA LYS A 5 14.00 -30.21 26.29
C LYS A 5 12.50 -29.89 26.20
N ALA A 6 11.79 -29.90 27.32
CA ALA A 6 10.38 -29.51 27.36
C ALA A 6 10.20 -28.02 27.03
N LEU A 7 11.05 -27.14 27.58
CA LEU A 7 11.04 -25.71 27.29
C LEU A 7 11.35 -25.41 25.82
N ALA A 8 12.33 -26.10 25.23
CA ALA A 8 12.65 -25.97 23.82
C ALA A 8 11.47 -26.39 22.92
N LEU A 9 10.77 -27.46 23.28
CA LEU A 9 9.62 -27.96 22.51
C LEU A 9 8.42 -26.99 22.57
N VAL A 10 8.17 -26.38 23.72
CA VAL A 10 7.16 -25.32 23.88
C VAL A 10 7.51 -24.08 23.05
N MET A 11 8.78 -23.66 23.05
CA MET A 11 9.25 -22.54 22.23
C MET A 11 9.05 -22.79 20.73
N ILE A 12 9.37 -24.00 20.25
CA ILE A 12 9.16 -24.39 18.85
C ILE A 12 7.66 -24.39 18.50
N CYS A 13 6.80 -24.92 19.38
CA CYS A 13 5.36 -24.88 19.17
C CYS A 13 4.81 -23.45 19.10
N LEU A 14 5.23 -22.56 20.01
CA LEU A 14 4.83 -21.16 19.97
C LEU A 14 5.29 -20.46 18.68
N LEU A 15 6.50 -20.77 18.21
CA LEU A 15 7.03 -20.21 16.97
C LEU A 15 6.24 -20.72 15.75
N ALA A 16 5.88 -22.00 15.72
CA ALA A 16 5.04 -22.58 14.68
C ALA A 16 3.64 -21.94 14.65
N VAL A 17 3.01 -21.73 15.82
CA VAL A 17 1.71 -21.05 15.93
C VAL A 17 1.80 -19.59 15.45
N ALA A 18 2.85 -18.86 15.86
CA ALA A 18 3.06 -17.48 15.44
C ALA A 18 3.26 -17.35 13.91
N VAL A 19 3.99 -18.27 13.30
CA VAL A 19 4.19 -18.31 11.84
C VAL A 19 2.89 -18.69 11.11
N GLY A 20 2.16 -19.70 11.60
CA GLY A 20 0.89 -20.13 11.02
C GLY A 20 -0.20 -19.06 11.07
N LEU A 21 -0.30 -18.32 12.18
CA LEU A 21 -1.23 -17.19 12.32
C LEU A 21 -0.90 -16.04 11.36
N ARG A 22 0.38 -15.73 11.15
CA ARG A 22 0.78 -14.69 10.18
C ARG A 22 0.43 -15.09 8.75
N PHE A 23 0.63 -16.36 8.40
CA PHE A 23 0.37 -16.84 7.04
C PHE A 23 -1.13 -16.78 6.71
N THR A 24 -1.97 -17.32 7.59
CA THR A 24 -3.43 -17.32 7.44
C THR A 24 -4.01 -15.91 7.39
N TYR A 25 -3.49 -14.98 8.22
CA TYR A 25 -3.91 -13.58 8.19
C TYR A 25 -3.60 -12.90 6.85
N THR A 26 -2.45 -13.19 6.24
CA THR A 26 -2.10 -12.60 4.93
C THR A 26 -2.94 -13.14 3.78
N GLU A 27 -3.43 -14.38 3.86
CA GLU A 27 -4.30 -14.96 2.82
C GLU A 27 -5.76 -14.48 2.96
N ALA A 28 -6.25 -14.28 4.17
CA ALA A 28 -7.61 -13.80 4.42
C ALA A 28 -7.81 -12.33 3.99
N HIS A 29 -6.76 -11.51 4.03
CA HIS A 29 -6.84 -10.06 3.82
C HIS A 29 -6.12 -9.56 2.56
N ALA A 30 -5.64 -10.46 1.71
CA ALA A 30 -5.01 -10.10 0.44
C ALA A 30 -5.48 -11.00 -0.70
N PHE A 31 -5.64 -10.44 -1.88
CA PHE A 31 -5.99 -11.19 -3.09
C PHE A 31 -4.90 -11.01 -4.15
N GLN A 32 -4.68 -12.03 -4.97
CA GLN A 32 -3.74 -11.93 -6.09
C GLN A 32 -4.32 -11.03 -7.19
N LEU A 33 -3.48 -10.16 -7.74
CA LEU A 33 -3.86 -9.29 -8.85
C LEU A 33 -3.43 -9.88 -10.18
N SER A 34 -4.36 -9.98 -11.13
CA SER A 34 -4.02 -10.23 -12.53
C SER A 34 -3.31 -9.03 -13.16
N GLU A 35 -2.65 -9.22 -14.30
CA GLU A 35 -2.02 -8.11 -15.02
C GLU A 35 -3.05 -7.05 -15.47
N GLU A 36 -4.22 -7.47 -15.92
CA GLU A 36 -5.32 -6.58 -16.27
C GLU A 36 -5.79 -5.72 -15.09
N GLN A 37 -5.91 -6.33 -13.90
CA GLN A 37 -6.28 -5.62 -12.68
C GLN A 37 -5.20 -4.62 -12.24
N LYS A 38 -3.93 -4.94 -12.44
CA LYS A 38 -2.83 -3.99 -12.20
C LYS A 38 -2.94 -2.80 -13.15
N ILE A 39 -3.15 -3.05 -14.44
CA ILE A 39 -3.30 -1.99 -15.45
C ILE A 39 -4.51 -1.12 -15.14
N PHE A 40 -5.64 -1.72 -14.79
CA PHE A 40 -6.85 -1.01 -14.36
C PHE A 40 -6.58 -0.08 -13.18
N ALA A 41 -5.96 -0.59 -12.11
CA ALA A 41 -5.63 0.21 -10.94
C ALA A 41 -4.64 1.34 -11.27
N ILE A 42 -3.66 1.08 -12.13
CA ILE A 42 -2.70 2.09 -12.60
C ILE A 42 -3.42 3.20 -13.35
N ASN A 43 -4.30 2.86 -14.29
CA ASN A 43 -5.03 3.85 -15.09
C ASN A 43 -5.93 4.70 -14.20
N ALA A 44 -6.71 4.09 -13.31
CA ALA A 44 -7.54 4.79 -12.34
C ALA A 44 -6.72 5.76 -11.47
N ALA A 45 -5.57 5.30 -10.96
CA ALA A 45 -4.68 6.14 -10.17
C ALA A 45 -4.06 7.28 -10.99
N LYS A 46 -3.67 7.05 -12.25
CA LYS A 46 -3.11 8.08 -13.13
C LYS A 46 -4.14 9.13 -13.51
N ASP A 47 -5.39 8.72 -13.77
CA ASP A 47 -6.46 9.63 -14.14
C ASP A 47 -6.80 10.57 -12.98
N GLU A 48 -6.94 10.02 -11.76
CA GLU A 48 -7.22 10.83 -10.57
C GLU A 48 -6.03 11.71 -10.14
N LEU A 49 -4.80 11.19 -10.24
CA LEU A 49 -3.60 11.92 -9.87
C LEU A 49 -3.05 12.78 -11.01
N ARG A 50 -3.75 12.90 -12.15
CA ARG A 50 -3.25 13.61 -13.32
C ARG A 50 -2.88 15.06 -13.01
N ASP A 51 -3.71 15.74 -12.22
CA ASP A 51 -3.46 17.12 -11.82
C ASP A 51 -2.26 17.24 -10.86
N GLU A 52 -1.97 16.21 -10.07
CA GLU A 52 -0.82 16.16 -9.16
C GLU A 52 0.48 15.76 -9.87
N MET A 53 0.38 14.89 -10.87
CA MET A 53 1.49 14.47 -11.70
C MET A 53 1.92 15.57 -12.68
N GLY A 54 0.97 16.37 -13.16
CA GLY A 54 1.17 17.30 -14.26
C GLY A 54 1.67 16.56 -15.51
N ASN A 55 2.58 17.18 -16.26
CA ASN A 55 3.22 16.57 -17.43
C ASN A 55 4.48 15.76 -17.07
N SER A 56 4.58 15.28 -15.84
CA SER A 56 5.80 14.63 -15.36
C SER A 56 5.70 13.11 -15.44
N ASP A 57 6.80 12.47 -15.81
CA ASP A 57 6.90 11.02 -15.79
C ASP A 57 7.22 10.54 -14.37
N TYR A 58 6.29 9.76 -13.80
CA TYR A 58 6.50 9.06 -12.54
C TYR A 58 6.75 7.58 -12.81
N ASN A 59 7.63 6.98 -12.02
CA ASN A 59 7.77 5.53 -11.97
C ASN A 59 6.60 4.94 -11.19
N ILE A 60 5.82 4.05 -11.82
CA ILE A 60 4.60 3.50 -11.23
C ILE A 60 4.88 2.08 -10.75
N THR A 61 4.63 1.85 -9.47
CA THR A 61 4.79 0.54 -8.84
C THR A 61 3.46 0.12 -8.22
N VAL A 62 3.07 -1.12 -8.50
CA VAL A 62 1.87 -1.75 -7.93
C VAL A 62 2.29 -3.09 -7.34
N GLN A 63 1.78 -3.40 -6.15
CA GLN A 63 2.06 -4.68 -5.51
C GLN A 63 1.37 -5.82 -6.28
N ASN A 64 1.92 -7.03 -6.21
CA ASN A 64 1.31 -8.21 -6.82
C ASN A 64 0.03 -8.69 -6.11
N ARG A 65 -0.26 -8.11 -4.94
CA ARG A 65 -1.44 -8.43 -4.14
C ARG A 65 -2.19 -7.15 -3.80
N GLY A 66 -3.51 -7.19 -3.99
CA GLY A 66 -4.43 -6.21 -3.43
C GLY A 66 -4.78 -6.56 -1.99
N ARG A 67 -5.45 -5.65 -1.30
CA ARG A 67 -5.88 -5.83 0.08
C ARG A 67 -7.41 -5.85 0.16
N ILE A 68 -7.93 -6.59 1.12
CA ILE A 68 -9.34 -6.56 1.47
C ILE A 68 -9.45 -5.76 2.76
N LEU A 69 -10.18 -4.65 2.71
CA LEU A 69 -10.41 -3.77 3.85
C LEU A 69 -11.88 -3.84 4.27
N PRO A 70 -12.19 -4.05 5.56
CA PRO A 70 -13.57 -3.99 6.04
C PRO A 70 -14.08 -2.55 5.98
N ALA A 71 -15.24 -2.34 5.35
CA ALA A 71 -15.95 -1.06 5.30
C ALA A 71 -17.40 -1.21 5.79
N ALA A 72 -18.08 -0.09 6.05
CA ALA A 72 -19.45 -0.09 6.60
C ALA A 72 -20.48 -0.83 5.71
N GLY A 73 -20.21 -0.96 4.40
CA GLY A 73 -21.04 -1.67 3.44
C GLY A 73 -20.57 -3.09 3.10
N GLY A 74 -19.59 -3.62 3.83
CA GLY A 74 -18.93 -4.90 3.54
C GLY A 74 -17.47 -4.74 3.16
N ASP A 75 -16.83 -5.87 2.90
CA ASP A 75 -15.41 -5.94 2.54
C ASP A 75 -15.16 -5.31 1.17
N LYS A 76 -14.16 -4.43 1.11
CA LYS A 76 -13.75 -3.71 -0.10
C LYS A 76 -12.38 -4.17 -0.57
N LYS A 77 -12.29 -4.48 -1.86
CA LYS A 77 -11.02 -4.85 -2.51
C LYS A 77 -10.32 -3.59 -2.97
N VAL A 78 -9.14 -3.34 -2.44
CA VAL A 78 -8.36 -2.16 -2.76
C VAL A 78 -6.96 -2.49 -3.25
N VAL A 79 -6.42 -1.63 -4.10
CA VAL A 79 -5.05 -1.75 -4.62
C VAL A 79 -4.29 -0.48 -4.35
N ARG A 80 -3.10 -0.62 -3.77
CA ARG A 80 -2.18 0.50 -3.56
C ARG A 80 -1.31 0.66 -4.80
N VAL A 81 -1.40 1.83 -5.42
CA VAL A 81 -0.53 2.29 -6.50
C VAL A 81 0.41 3.33 -5.94
N VAL A 82 1.71 3.17 -6.16
CA VAL A 82 2.75 4.09 -5.70
C VAL A 82 3.45 4.66 -6.92
N LEU A 83 3.38 5.97 -7.08
CA LEU A 83 4.04 6.71 -8.14
C LEU A 83 5.19 7.50 -7.53
N THR A 84 6.42 7.24 -7.96
CA THR A 84 7.62 7.90 -7.43
C THR A 84 8.33 8.70 -8.51
N ARG A 85 8.77 9.90 -8.14
CA ARG A 85 9.62 10.76 -8.96
C ARG A 85 10.52 11.56 -8.06
N GLU A 86 11.84 11.41 -8.23
CA GLU A 86 12.85 12.14 -7.45
C GLU A 86 12.57 12.04 -5.93
N ASN A 87 12.19 13.14 -5.28
CA ASN A 87 11.86 13.22 -3.86
C ASN A 87 10.34 13.19 -3.57
N ILE A 88 9.51 13.02 -4.59
CA ILE A 88 8.05 13.00 -4.51
C ILE A 88 7.55 11.56 -4.65
N THR A 89 6.76 11.12 -3.69
CA THR A 89 6.02 9.87 -3.74
C THR A 89 4.54 10.17 -3.64
N LEU A 90 3.80 9.91 -4.72
CA LEU A 90 2.34 9.87 -4.69
C LEU A 90 1.91 8.42 -4.43
N THR A 91 0.88 8.25 -3.61
CA THR A 91 0.25 6.97 -3.39
C THR A 91 -1.24 7.15 -3.57
N ALA A 92 -1.86 6.24 -4.32
CA ALA A 92 -3.31 6.10 -4.41
C ALA A 92 -3.72 4.72 -3.91
N LEU A 93 -4.87 4.66 -3.24
CA LEU A 93 -5.58 3.44 -2.89
C LEU A 93 -6.86 3.40 -3.74
N VAL A 94 -6.91 2.45 -4.66
CA VAL A 94 -7.98 2.32 -5.66
C VAL A 94 -8.96 1.24 -5.20
N ASP A 95 -10.26 1.53 -5.14
CA ASP A 95 -11.32 0.52 -5.01
C ASP A 95 -11.45 -0.22 -6.34
N MET A 96 -11.26 -1.53 -6.32
CA MET A 96 -11.25 -2.36 -7.53
C MET A 96 -12.65 -2.63 -8.08
N ASP A 97 -13.70 -2.42 -7.30
CA ASP A 97 -15.08 -2.63 -7.76
C ASP A 97 -15.61 -1.41 -8.52
N THR A 98 -15.19 -0.20 -8.14
CA THR A 98 -15.66 1.06 -8.78
C THR A 98 -14.60 1.73 -9.64
N GLY A 99 -13.32 1.50 -9.37
CA GLY A 99 -12.21 2.24 -9.96
C GLY A 99 -11.92 3.57 -9.26
N ASP A 100 -12.63 3.91 -8.18
CA ASP A 100 -12.43 5.18 -7.49
C ASP A 100 -11.18 5.15 -6.61
N VAL A 101 -10.46 6.27 -6.54
CA VAL A 101 -9.38 6.45 -5.56
C VAL A 101 -9.98 6.87 -4.23
N VAL A 102 -10.00 5.94 -3.27
CA VAL A 102 -10.59 6.15 -1.94
C VAL A 102 -9.63 6.85 -0.98
N GLU A 103 -8.33 6.76 -1.22
CA GLU A 103 -7.31 7.46 -0.45
C GLU A 103 -6.16 7.85 -1.36
N LYS A 104 -5.66 9.08 -1.21
CA LYS A 104 -4.41 9.50 -1.83
C LYS A 104 -3.52 10.23 -0.85
N SER A 105 -2.22 10.05 -1.02
CA SER A 105 -1.22 10.73 -0.20
C SER A 105 -0.03 11.13 -1.06
N ARG A 106 0.40 12.37 -0.91
CA ARG A 106 1.66 12.87 -1.42
C ARG A 106 2.66 12.98 -0.28
N MET A 107 3.84 12.42 -0.48
CA MET A 107 4.96 12.54 0.43
C MET A 107 6.14 13.14 -0.30
N GLU A 108 6.69 14.19 0.28
CA GLU A 108 7.89 14.87 -0.20
C GLU A 108 8.96 14.71 0.87
N SER A 109 10.08 14.08 0.54
CA SER A 109 11.18 13.91 1.49
C SER A 109 12.09 15.14 1.52
N SER A 110 12.26 15.76 2.70
CA SER A 110 13.19 16.87 2.97
C SER A 110 14.16 16.51 4.11
N GLY A 111 15.44 16.32 3.81
CA GLY A 111 16.55 15.95 4.72
C GLY A 111 17.88 15.93 3.95
N TRP A 112 19.01 15.44 4.51
CA TRP A 112 20.30 15.35 3.75
C TRP A 112 20.19 14.59 2.41
N MET A 113 19.21 13.69 2.26
CA MET A 113 18.87 13.04 0.98
C MET A 113 18.16 13.96 -0.04
N ALA A 114 17.61 15.10 0.38
CA ALA A 114 16.99 16.11 -0.46
C ALA A 114 18.01 17.11 -1.04
N GLU A 115 19.16 17.31 -0.41
CA GLU A 115 20.29 18.08 -0.98
C GLU A 115 20.86 17.42 -2.24
N TYR A 116 20.63 16.12 -2.44
CA TYR A 116 21.03 15.41 -3.66
C TYR A 116 20.14 15.73 -4.89
N HIS A 117 18.91 16.23 -4.68
CA HIS A 117 17.96 16.47 -5.77
C HIS A 117 17.39 17.90 -5.85
N HIS A 118 17.81 18.77 -4.93
CA HIS A 118 17.82 20.24 -5.00
C HIS A 118 16.50 20.95 -5.39
N GLU A 119 16.02 21.74 -4.42
CA GLU A 119 15.29 23.00 -4.63
C GLU A 119 13.80 22.92 -5.01
N ASN A 120 12.96 23.06 -3.98
CA ASN A 120 11.56 23.55 -3.97
C ASN A 120 10.44 22.51 -4.16
N GLN A 121 9.68 22.27 -3.07
CA GLN A 121 8.19 22.31 -2.96
C GLN A 121 7.80 21.69 -1.59
N LYS A 122 7.17 22.45 -0.67
CA LYS A 122 5.73 22.69 -0.41
C LYS A 122 4.93 21.46 0.11
N ARG A 123 5.18 21.11 1.38
CA ARG A 123 4.37 20.21 2.24
C ARG A 123 2.87 20.58 2.30
N TRP A 124 1.98 19.62 2.03
CA TRP A 124 0.55 19.65 2.40
C TRP A 124 0.06 18.26 2.89
N GLY A 125 -0.86 18.27 3.87
CA GLY A 125 -1.23 17.12 4.71
C GLY A 125 -2.29 16.17 4.14
N HIS A 126 -2.34 14.96 4.71
CA HIS A 126 -3.29 13.88 4.39
C HIS A 126 -4.73 14.38 4.35
N GLN A 127 -5.34 14.36 3.16
CA GLN A 127 -6.74 14.71 2.98
C GLN A 127 -7.53 13.42 2.76
N ARG A 128 -8.20 12.94 3.81
CA ARG A 128 -9.21 11.88 3.68
C ARG A 128 -10.42 12.48 2.99
N LEU A 129 -10.79 11.95 1.82
CA LEU A 129 -11.95 12.42 1.06
C LEU A 129 -13.31 11.94 1.62
N LEU A 130 -13.31 11.10 2.66
CA LEU A 130 -14.54 10.56 3.24
C LEU A 130 -14.80 11.16 4.62
N GLY A 131 -15.46 12.33 4.60
CA GLY A 131 -16.09 12.97 5.73
C GLY A 131 -17.44 13.53 5.30
N ARG A 132 -18.44 12.66 5.15
CA ARG A 132 -19.86 13.03 5.20
C ARG A 132 -20.71 11.87 5.65
#